data_AF-A0AAV5WVU4-F1
#
_entry.id   AF-A0AAV5WVU4-F1
#
_cell.length_a   1.000
_cell.length_b   1.000
_cell.length_c   1.000
_cell.angle_alpha   90.00
_cell.angle_beta   90.00
_cell.angle_gamma   90.00
#
_symmetry.space_group_name_H-M   'P 1'
#
loop_
_entity.id
_entity.type
_entity.pdbx_description
1 polymer ?
#
loop_
_entity_poly.entity_id
_entity_poly.type
_entity_poly.pdbx_seq_one_letter_code
_entity_poly.pdbx_strand_id
1 'polypeptide(L)'
;IKESSNGISHKYNRTHLNLSGLGIESLGSGFFEHFEELTTLDVSLNDIRFIEDLALYGLRNLRKLDISHNSGLYTLRSKSLLPLEKLEEINLDATHISSLSPSVFRYNPSLRKLSLNTPFTICDCDLQKLVQKFEFDDESICLYPVKLRGVPVKSIKNDAHICKAFSDLEMRVVKTKKARSSGGSYWEVDCSVNDVEGHVIEMKLDGRPLHSHSLDRHHIILHIFDNFVPHHPWICYAEIEGAPDAKAFHVPSSCPEEVIRNGGREVRFPGTPPDTILEIRCPNSSIILPRECSSTGVWSGVDISFCPEVSFPCESKVNETNIDEYLRNAN
;
A
#
# COMPACT_ATOMS: atom_id res chain seq x y z
N ILE A 1 14.34 6.09 -22.03
CA ILE A 1 13.64 6.15 -23.34
C ILE A 1 14.15 7.34 -24.17
N LYS A 2 15.47 7.44 -24.34
CA LYS A 2 16.08 8.11 -25.49
C LYS A 2 17.11 7.12 -26.00
N GLU A 3 16.90 6.71 -27.24
CA GLU A 3 17.74 5.84 -28.06
C GLU A 3 17.70 4.31 -27.84
N SER A 4 17.38 3.64 -28.95
CA SER A 4 17.64 2.23 -29.31
C SER A 4 16.80 1.12 -28.67
N SER A 5 15.90 0.56 -29.48
CA SER A 5 15.97 -0.81 -30.01
C SER A 5 14.63 -1.12 -30.68
N ASN A 6 14.68 -1.79 -31.83
CA ASN A 6 13.55 -2.04 -32.75
C ASN A 6 12.32 -2.77 -32.16
N GLY A 7 12.27 -3.04 -30.85
CA GLY A 7 11.12 -3.60 -30.14
C GLY A 7 10.17 -2.58 -29.48
N ILE A 8 10.62 -1.36 -29.19
CA ILE A 8 9.81 -0.36 -28.46
C ILE A 8 8.86 0.41 -29.39
N SER A 9 9.18 0.55 -30.68
CA SER A 9 8.35 1.29 -31.65
C SER A 9 6.97 0.67 -31.88
N HIS A 10 6.82 -0.64 -31.65
CA HIS A 10 5.53 -1.33 -31.73
C HIS A 10 4.72 -1.26 -30.42
N LYS A 11 5.37 -0.94 -29.30
CA LYS A 11 4.76 -0.80 -27.97
C LYS A 11 4.44 0.65 -27.58
N TYR A 12 4.86 1.62 -28.40
CA TYR A 12 4.61 3.05 -28.18
C TYR A 12 4.04 3.71 -29.43
N ASN A 13 2.85 4.29 -29.30
CA ASN A 13 2.35 5.36 -30.16
C ASN A 13 2.11 6.58 -29.26
N ARG A 14 2.05 7.80 -29.82
CA ARG A 14 1.96 9.07 -29.04
C ARG A 14 0.86 9.08 -27.97
N THR A 15 -0.20 8.29 -28.14
CA THR A 15 -1.33 8.16 -27.22
C THR A 15 -1.35 6.87 -26.39
N HIS A 16 -0.57 5.84 -26.76
CA HIS A 16 -0.61 4.51 -26.13
C HIS A 16 0.81 4.01 -25.84
N LEU A 17 1.07 3.62 -24.60
CA LEU A 17 2.36 3.09 -24.17
C LEU A 17 2.13 1.79 -23.42
N ASN A 18 2.69 0.70 -23.95
CA ASN A 18 2.67 -0.61 -23.35
C ASN A 18 4.05 -0.96 -22.78
N LEU A 19 4.12 -1.07 -21.47
CA LEU A 19 5.26 -1.49 -20.66
C LEU A 19 4.97 -2.80 -19.92
N SER A 20 3.97 -3.56 -20.37
CA SER A 20 3.61 -4.83 -19.74
C SER A 20 4.70 -5.88 -19.89
N GLY A 21 4.87 -6.73 -18.88
CA GLY A 21 5.77 -7.89 -18.95
C GLY A 21 7.25 -7.53 -19.02
N LEU A 22 7.66 -6.37 -18.50
CA LEU A 22 9.04 -5.88 -18.57
C LEU A 22 9.83 -6.08 -17.27
N GLY A 23 9.21 -6.65 -16.23
CA GLY A 23 9.85 -6.86 -14.92
C GLY A 23 10.10 -5.55 -14.17
N ILE A 24 9.24 -4.54 -14.36
CA ILE A 24 9.36 -3.26 -13.66
C ILE A 24 8.99 -3.46 -12.19
N GLU A 25 9.89 -3.12 -11.26
CA GLU A 25 9.65 -3.28 -9.82
C GLU A 25 9.09 -2.01 -9.13
N SER A 26 9.33 -0.84 -9.73
CA SER A 26 8.84 0.43 -9.23
C SER A 26 8.67 1.46 -10.35
N LEU A 27 7.71 2.37 -10.16
CA LEU A 27 7.55 3.54 -11.03
C LEU A 27 8.15 4.75 -10.33
N GLY A 28 9.33 5.14 -10.80
CA GLY A 28 10.04 6.31 -10.33
C GLY A 28 9.51 7.60 -10.93
N SER A 29 9.57 8.67 -10.14
CA SER A 29 9.23 10.03 -10.60
C SER A 29 10.08 10.51 -11.78
N GLY A 30 9.50 11.33 -12.66
CA GLY A 30 10.16 11.92 -13.84
C GLY A 30 10.22 11.02 -15.09
N PHE A 31 9.95 9.71 -14.98
CA PHE A 31 9.98 8.81 -16.13
C PHE A 31 8.97 9.21 -17.23
N PHE A 32 7.82 9.73 -16.83
CA PHE A 32 6.72 10.08 -17.73
C PHE A 32 6.61 11.59 -18.06
N GLU A 33 7.59 12.39 -17.66
CA GLU A 33 7.49 13.86 -17.69
C GLU A 33 7.17 14.45 -19.07
N HIS A 34 7.55 13.77 -20.15
CA HIS A 34 7.39 14.23 -21.53
C HIS A 34 6.31 13.47 -22.32
N PHE A 35 5.48 12.66 -21.65
CA PHE A 35 4.43 11.84 -22.27
C PHE A 35 3.06 12.52 -22.19
N GLU A 36 3.00 13.82 -22.48
CA GLU A 36 1.78 14.63 -22.32
C GLU A 36 0.62 14.17 -23.22
N GLU A 37 0.91 13.63 -24.40
CA GLU A 37 -0.09 13.15 -25.37
C GLU A 37 -0.66 11.78 -25.00
N LEU A 38 -0.09 11.10 -23.98
CA LEU A 38 -0.45 9.74 -23.63
C LEU A 38 -1.85 9.69 -23.02
N THR A 39 -2.72 8.86 -23.60
CA THR A 39 -4.09 8.62 -23.10
C THR A 39 -4.23 7.24 -22.45
N THR A 40 -3.36 6.30 -22.80
CA THR A 40 -3.41 4.91 -22.32
C THR A 40 -2.01 4.45 -21.91
N LEU A 41 -1.88 4.01 -20.67
CA LEU A 41 -0.66 3.42 -20.12
C LEU A 41 -0.97 2.03 -19.59
N ASP A 42 -0.24 1.04 -20.10
CA ASP A 42 -0.28 -0.33 -19.63
C ASP A 42 1.07 -0.67 -19.00
N VAL A 43 1.08 -0.87 -17.67
CA VAL A 43 2.22 -1.34 -16.87
C VAL A 43 1.86 -2.66 -16.18
N SER A 44 0.90 -3.41 -16.73
CA SER A 44 0.46 -4.68 -16.18
C SER A 44 1.54 -5.77 -16.27
N LEU A 45 1.35 -6.91 -15.60
CA LEU A 45 2.24 -8.07 -15.69
C LEU A 45 3.71 -7.73 -15.35
N ASN A 46 3.92 -6.85 -14.37
CA ASN A 46 5.23 -6.47 -13.86
C ASN A 46 5.35 -6.90 -12.38
N ASP A 47 6.41 -6.49 -11.68
CA ASP A 47 6.56 -6.73 -10.23
C ASP A 47 6.49 -5.41 -9.45
N ILE A 48 5.62 -4.50 -9.88
CA ILE A 48 5.50 -3.18 -9.25
C ILE A 48 5.03 -3.39 -7.81
N ARG A 49 5.86 -3.00 -6.85
CA ARG A 49 5.54 -3.13 -5.41
C ARG A 49 4.99 -1.86 -4.80
N PHE A 50 5.39 -0.73 -5.35
CA PHE A 50 4.93 0.59 -4.93
C PHE A 50 4.98 1.57 -6.10
N ILE A 51 4.13 2.61 -6.01
CA ILE A 51 4.13 3.75 -6.92
C ILE A 51 4.52 4.98 -6.11
N GLU A 52 5.62 5.62 -6.48
CA GLU A 52 6.09 6.83 -5.78
C GLU A 52 5.09 7.96 -5.89
N ASP A 53 5.15 8.88 -4.93
CA ASP A 53 4.42 10.14 -5.03
C ASP A 53 4.84 10.87 -6.31
N LEU A 54 3.86 11.32 -7.09
CA LEU A 54 4.09 12.00 -8.38
C LEU A 54 4.87 11.16 -9.42
N ALA A 55 4.97 9.84 -9.26
CA ALA A 55 5.62 8.95 -10.23
C ALA A 55 5.09 9.16 -11.67
N LEU A 56 3.78 9.39 -11.76
CA LEU A 56 3.02 9.53 -13.00
C LEU A 56 2.92 10.99 -13.49
N TYR A 57 3.79 11.87 -12.98
CA TYR A 57 3.87 13.26 -13.43
C TYR A 57 4.24 13.34 -14.92
N GLY A 58 3.57 14.23 -15.65
CA GLY A 58 3.67 14.36 -17.12
C GLY A 58 2.54 13.69 -17.89
N LEU A 59 1.84 12.71 -17.28
CA LEU A 59 0.71 11.99 -17.90
C LEU A 59 -0.63 12.76 -17.82
N ARG A 60 -0.61 14.04 -18.17
CA ARG A 60 -1.74 14.98 -17.96
C ARG A 60 -3.00 14.64 -18.77
N ASN A 61 -2.86 13.92 -19.88
CA ASN A 61 -3.98 13.49 -20.72
C ASN A 61 -4.34 12.00 -20.55
N LEU A 62 -3.76 11.32 -19.56
CA LEU A 62 -4.02 9.91 -19.34
C LEU A 62 -5.48 9.69 -18.95
N ARG A 63 -6.13 8.76 -19.63
CA ARG A 63 -7.52 8.34 -19.42
C ARG A 63 -7.61 6.90 -18.92
N LYS A 64 -6.68 6.04 -19.32
CA LYS A 64 -6.69 4.62 -18.96
C LYS A 64 -5.33 4.22 -18.39
N LEU A 65 -5.36 3.61 -17.21
CA LEU A 65 -4.20 3.09 -16.53
C LEU A 65 -4.42 1.63 -16.16
N ASP A 66 -3.63 0.75 -16.74
CA ASP A 66 -3.62 -0.67 -16.38
C ASP A 66 -2.36 -0.98 -15.55
N ILE A 67 -2.58 -1.33 -14.27
CA ILE A 67 -1.52 -1.78 -13.34
C ILE A 67 -1.84 -3.22 -12.88
N SER A 68 -2.73 -3.93 -13.58
CA SER A 68 -3.13 -5.28 -13.20
C SER A 68 -1.95 -6.26 -13.20
N HIS A 69 -2.10 -7.39 -12.50
CA HIS A 69 -1.07 -8.42 -12.41
C HIS A 69 0.29 -7.91 -11.89
N ASN A 70 0.26 -6.94 -10.98
CA ASN A 70 1.42 -6.55 -10.17
C ASN A 70 1.22 -7.07 -8.75
N SER A 71 1.64 -8.31 -8.50
CA SER A 71 1.39 -8.99 -7.23
C SER A 71 2.11 -8.35 -6.04
N GLY A 72 3.18 -7.57 -6.27
CA GLY A 72 3.80 -6.81 -5.18
C GLY A 72 2.99 -5.61 -4.70
N LEU A 73 2.01 -5.13 -5.47
CA LEU A 73 1.29 -3.88 -5.17
C LEU A 73 0.14 -4.14 -4.19
N TYR A 74 0.31 -3.72 -2.93
CA TYR A 74 -0.68 -3.94 -1.86
C TYR A 74 -1.40 -2.66 -1.40
N THR A 75 -0.92 -1.49 -1.81
CA THR A 75 -1.52 -0.20 -1.44
C THR A 75 -1.39 0.81 -2.56
N LEU A 76 -2.30 1.79 -2.58
CA LEU A 76 -2.29 2.89 -3.52
C LEU A 76 -2.50 4.21 -2.77
N ARG A 77 -1.60 5.18 -2.98
CA ARG A 77 -1.67 6.48 -2.31
C ARG A 77 -2.30 7.53 -3.20
N SER A 78 -3.04 8.45 -2.60
CA SER A 78 -3.68 9.56 -3.32
C SER A 78 -2.68 10.46 -4.06
N LYS A 79 -1.47 10.62 -3.51
CA LYS A 79 -0.38 11.39 -4.12
C LYS A 79 0.25 10.69 -5.33
N SER A 80 0.20 9.36 -5.41
CA SER A 80 0.68 8.60 -6.56
C SER A 80 -0.20 8.84 -7.80
N LEU A 81 -1.51 9.01 -7.60
CA LEU A 81 -2.49 9.29 -8.67
C LEU A 81 -2.77 10.78 -8.88
N LEU A 82 -2.26 11.66 -8.02
CA LEU A 82 -2.51 13.11 -8.05
C LEU A 82 -2.31 13.74 -9.43
N PRO A 83 -1.27 13.40 -10.23
CA PRO A 83 -1.08 13.99 -11.55
C PRO A 83 -2.15 13.65 -12.61
N LEU A 84 -3.02 12.67 -12.35
CA LEU A 84 -3.90 12.07 -13.35
C LEU A 84 -5.33 12.62 -13.32
N GLU A 85 -5.49 13.92 -13.50
CA GLU A 85 -6.80 14.60 -13.39
C GLU A 85 -7.85 14.11 -14.41
N LYS A 86 -7.39 13.66 -15.59
CA LYS A 86 -8.23 13.14 -16.68
C LYS A 86 -8.41 11.63 -16.66
N LEU A 87 -7.91 10.94 -15.64
CA LEU A 87 -8.04 9.49 -15.53
C LEU A 87 -9.52 9.11 -15.49
N GLU A 88 -9.92 8.15 -16.32
CA GLU A 88 -11.30 7.68 -16.47
C GLU A 88 -11.45 6.23 -16.03
N GLU A 89 -10.45 5.40 -16.29
CA GLU A 89 -10.47 3.95 -16.02
C GLU A 89 -9.14 3.53 -15.37
N ILE A 90 -9.22 2.80 -14.26
CA ILE A 90 -8.07 2.17 -13.61
C ILE A 90 -8.32 0.68 -13.42
N ASN A 91 -7.37 -0.14 -13.87
CA ASN A 91 -7.39 -1.59 -13.68
C ASN A 91 -6.39 -1.99 -12.59
N LEU A 92 -6.90 -2.55 -11.48
CA LEU A 92 -6.13 -3.03 -10.33
C LEU A 92 -6.28 -4.55 -10.13
N ASP A 93 -6.80 -5.27 -11.12
CA ASP A 93 -7.02 -6.71 -11.03
C ASP A 93 -5.72 -7.47 -10.79
N ALA A 94 -5.81 -8.59 -10.08
CA ALA A 94 -4.66 -9.44 -9.75
C ALA A 94 -3.48 -8.69 -9.09
N THR A 95 -3.76 -7.56 -8.44
CA THR A 95 -2.85 -6.94 -7.45
C THR A 95 -3.11 -7.55 -6.07
N HIS A 96 -2.41 -7.04 -5.06
CA HIS A 96 -2.59 -7.43 -3.66
C HIS A 96 -3.28 -6.34 -2.82
N ILE A 97 -3.93 -5.40 -3.50
CA ILE A 97 -4.75 -4.37 -2.84
C ILE A 97 -5.98 -5.05 -2.24
N SER A 98 -6.13 -4.94 -0.93
CA SER A 98 -7.25 -5.53 -0.18
C SER A 98 -8.40 -4.56 0.06
N SER A 99 -8.10 -3.28 0.31
CA SER A 99 -9.09 -2.22 0.54
C SER A 99 -8.67 -0.93 -0.16
N LEU A 100 -9.65 -0.13 -0.57
CA LEU A 100 -9.47 1.16 -1.23
C LEU A 100 -10.27 2.24 -0.53
N SER A 101 -9.58 3.18 0.11
CA SER A 101 -10.23 4.36 0.67
C SER A 101 -10.69 5.32 -0.43
N PRO A 102 -11.89 5.93 -0.33
CA PRO A 102 -12.32 6.99 -1.25
C PRO A 102 -11.36 8.16 -1.39
N SER A 103 -10.53 8.39 -0.36
CA SER A 103 -9.50 9.43 -0.35
C SER A 103 -8.39 9.22 -1.38
N VAL A 104 -8.15 7.97 -1.82
CA VAL A 104 -7.16 7.63 -2.84
C VAL A 104 -7.47 8.34 -4.17
N PHE A 105 -8.75 8.45 -4.52
CA PHE A 105 -9.21 9.03 -5.79
C PHE A 105 -9.67 10.49 -5.65
N ARG A 106 -9.26 11.19 -4.60
CA ARG A 106 -9.69 12.58 -4.33
C ARG A 106 -9.32 13.55 -5.45
N TYR A 107 -8.21 13.31 -6.14
CA TYR A 107 -7.67 14.20 -7.19
C TYR A 107 -7.98 13.72 -8.62
N ASN A 108 -8.81 12.69 -8.77
CA ASN A 108 -9.14 12.10 -10.08
C ASN A 108 -10.65 12.29 -10.35
N PRO A 109 -11.13 13.52 -10.59
CA PRO A 109 -12.56 13.81 -10.73
C PRO A 109 -13.20 13.19 -11.96
N SER A 110 -12.40 12.84 -12.98
CA SER A 110 -12.87 12.21 -14.22
C SER A 110 -13.04 10.70 -14.11
N LEU A 111 -12.58 10.10 -12.99
CA LEU A 111 -12.56 8.65 -12.82
C LEU A 111 -13.99 8.13 -12.76
N ARG A 112 -14.27 7.12 -13.57
CA ARG A 112 -15.60 6.52 -13.70
C ARG A 112 -15.59 5.01 -13.56
N LYS A 113 -14.51 4.32 -13.97
CA LYS A 113 -14.42 2.85 -13.91
C LYS A 113 -13.25 2.38 -13.07
N LEU A 114 -13.49 1.35 -12.29
CA LEU A 114 -12.49 0.73 -11.42
C LEU A 114 -12.65 -0.79 -11.41
N SER A 115 -11.56 -1.49 -11.71
CA SER A 115 -11.46 -2.96 -11.60
C SER A 115 -10.68 -3.32 -10.33
N LEU A 116 -11.21 -4.24 -9.52
CA LEU A 116 -10.64 -4.66 -8.24
C LEU A 116 -10.91 -6.15 -7.95
N ASN A 117 -10.68 -7.01 -8.93
CA ASN A 117 -10.69 -8.45 -8.72
C ASN A 117 -9.32 -8.89 -8.18
N THR A 118 -9.17 -8.89 -6.85
CA THR A 118 -7.93 -9.30 -6.17
C THR A 118 -8.18 -10.54 -5.30
N PRO A 119 -7.13 -11.30 -4.93
CA PRO A 119 -7.27 -12.42 -4.01
C PRO A 119 -7.68 -12.02 -2.57
N PHE A 120 -7.81 -10.71 -2.32
CA PHE A 120 -7.99 -10.14 -0.99
C PHE A 120 -9.08 -9.06 -0.93
N THR A 121 -9.91 -8.91 -1.96
CA THR A 121 -10.92 -7.85 -2.04
C THR A 121 -11.85 -7.85 -0.83
N ILE A 122 -11.77 -6.77 -0.06
CA ILE A 122 -12.62 -6.51 1.09
C ILE A 122 -13.72 -5.52 0.72
N CYS A 123 -14.96 -5.96 0.86
CA CYS A 123 -16.15 -5.15 0.69
C CYS A 123 -16.56 -4.46 2.00
N ASP A 124 -15.62 -3.67 2.53
CA ASP A 124 -15.82 -2.81 3.68
C ASP A 124 -16.64 -1.57 3.33
N CYS A 125 -16.75 -0.66 4.28
CA CYS A 125 -17.49 0.58 4.12
C CYS A 125 -16.83 1.61 3.24
N ASP A 126 -15.52 1.54 3.07
CA ASP A 126 -14.82 2.40 2.14
C ASP A 126 -15.10 1.93 0.70
N LEU A 127 -15.09 0.63 0.44
CA LEU A 127 -15.49 0.09 -0.87
C LEU A 127 -16.98 0.33 -1.16
N GLN A 128 -17.87 0.23 -0.16
CA GLN A 128 -19.29 0.57 -0.34
C GLN A 128 -19.51 2.03 -0.79
N LYS A 129 -18.73 2.98 -0.24
CA LYS A 129 -18.77 4.38 -0.69
C LYS A 129 -18.27 4.52 -2.14
N LEU A 130 -17.32 3.69 -2.55
CA LEU A 130 -16.79 3.70 -3.92
C LEU A 130 -17.78 3.14 -4.94
N VAL A 131 -18.53 2.08 -4.60
CA VAL A 131 -19.54 1.49 -5.50
C VAL A 131 -20.65 2.47 -5.89
N GLN A 132 -20.92 3.47 -5.06
CA GLN A 132 -21.85 4.55 -5.40
C GLN A 132 -21.26 5.58 -6.38
N LYS A 133 -19.94 5.67 -6.45
CA LYS A 133 -19.22 6.71 -7.19
C LYS A 133 -18.67 6.22 -8.52
N PHE A 134 -18.30 4.94 -8.61
CA PHE A 134 -17.61 4.35 -9.74
C PHE A 134 -18.34 3.11 -10.25
N GLU A 135 -18.24 2.88 -11.56
CA GLU A 135 -18.63 1.65 -12.23
C GLU A 135 -17.55 0.59 -11.99
N PHE A 136 -17.96 -0.55 -11.43
CA PHE A 136 -17.12 -1.73 -11.26
C PHE A 136 -17.47 -2.76 -12.33
N ASP A 137 -16.46 -3.51 -12.79
CA ASP A 137 -16.69 -4.63 -13.68
C ASP A 137 -17.39 -5.81 -13.00
N ASP A 138 -17.70 -6.82 -13.81
CA ASP A 138 -18.42 -8.03 -13.42
C ASP A 138 -17.52 -9.04 -12.70
N GLU A 139 -16.20 -8.91 -12.86
CA GLU A 139 -15.20 -9.82 -12.32
C GLU A 139 -14.80 -9.46 -10.88
N SER A 140 -14.99 -8.20 -10.49
CA SER A 140 -14.73 -7.70 -9.14
C SER A 140 -15.70 -8.34 -8.15
N ILE A 141 -15.21 -9.30 -7.37
CA ILE A 141 -15.99 -10.03 -6.37
C ILE A 141 -15.48 -9.77 -4.95
N CYS A 142 -16.41 -9.71 -4.00
CA CYS A 142 -16.09 -9.67 -2.59
C CYS A 142 -15.54 -11.02 -2.15
N LEU A 143 -14.37 -11.04 -1.51
CA LEU A 143 -13.85 -12.22 -0.83
C LEU A 143 -14.04 -12.14 0.68
N TYR A 144 -14.01 -10.90 1.18
CA TYR A 144 -14.32 -10.58 2.56
C TYR A 144 -15.32 -9.43 2.61
N PRO A 145 -16.09 -9.31 3.71
CA PRO A 145 -16.27 -10.31 4.78
C PRO A 145 -16.96 -11.59 4.28
N VAL A 146 -16.94 -12.68 5.06
CA VAL A 146 -17.48 -14.00 4.65
C VAL A 146 -18.94 -13.93 4.19
N LYS A 147 -19.76 -13.07 4.81
CA LYS A 147 -21.17 -12.88 4.41
C LYS A 147 -21.35 -12.31 3.01
N LEU A 148 -20.38 -11.53 2.54
CA LEU A 148 -20.38 -10.98 1.18
C LEU A 148 -19.53 -11.83 0.24
N ARG A 149 -18.97 -12.95 0.66
CA ARG A 149 -18.10 -13.77 -0.18
C ARG A 149 -18.81 -14.23 -1.45
N GLY A 150 -18.19 -13.98 -2.59
CA GLY A 150 -18.71 -14.28 -3.92
C GLY A 150 -19.77 -13.29 -4.42
N VAL A 151 -20.14 -12.27 -3.63
CA VAL A 151 -21.03 -11.20 -4.07
C VAL A 151 -20.26 -10.27 -5.01
N PRO A 152 -20.80 -9.93 -6.20
CA PRO A 152 -20.18 -8.95 -7.08
C PRO A 152 -20.09 -7.57 -6.40
N VAL A 153 -18.92 -6.93 -6.47
CA VAL A 153 -18.66 -5.63 -5.84
C VAL A 153 -19.67 -4.59 -6.30
N LYS A 154 -19.98 -4.52 -7.61
CA LYS A 154 -21.00 -3.61 -8.17
C LYS A 154 -22.41 -3.77 -7.57
N SER A 155 -22.69 -4.89 -6.91
CA SER A 155 -24.01 -5.20 -6.34
C SER A 155 -24.13 -4.93 -4.84
N ILE A 156 -23.02 -4.60 -4.18
CA ILE A 156 -23.06 -4.29 -2.75
C ILE A 156 -23.86 -3.00 -2.53
N LYS A 157 -24.75 -3.03 -1.55
CA LYS A 157 -25.57 -1.86 -1.17
C LYS A 157 -24.87 -1.12 -0.04
N ASN A 158 -25.00 0.19 -0.04
CA ASN A 158 -24.55 1.01 1.08
C ASN A 158 -25.49 0.75 2.27
N ASP A 159 -25.02 -0.05 3.21
CA ASP A 159 -25.77 -0.41 4.41
C ASP A 159 -25.16 0.31 5.61
N ALA A 160 -25.85 1.35 6.06
CA ALA A 160 -25.41 2.16 7.19
C ALA A 160 -25.32 1.36 8.50
N HIS A 161 -26.05 0.24 8.65
CA HIS A 161 -25.93 -0.64 9.81
C HIS A 161 -24.65 -1.46 9.74
N ILE A 162 -24.29 -1.95 8.56
CA ILE A 162 -22.99 -2.58 8.32
C ILE A 162 -21.90 -1.57 8.68
N CYS A 163 -21.98 -0.35 8.16
CA CYS A 163 -20.93 0.64 8.39
C CYS A 163 -20.81 1.23 9.79
N LYS A 164 -21.91 1.25 10.54
CA LYS A 164 -21.86 1.60 11.96
C LYS A 164 -21.17 0.50 12.77
N ALA A 165 -21.43 -0.77 12.48
CA ALA A 165 -20.75 -1.87 13.15
C ALA A 165 -19.25 -1.93 12.80
N PHE A 166 -18.86 -1.57 11.58
CA PHE A 166 -17.44 -1.40 11.20
C PHE A 166 -16.75 -0.29 12.01
N SER A 167 -17.41 0.85 12.22
CA SER A 167 -16.84 1.91 13.05
C SER A 167 -16.75 1.53 14.53
N ASP A 168 -17.62 0.64 14.98
CA ASP A 168 -17.64 0.12 16.35
C ASP A 168 -16.60 -0.98 16.54
N LEU A 169 -16.12 -1.68 15.50
CA LEU A 169 -15.02 -2.66 15.55
C LEU A 169 -13.72 -2.07 14.99
N GLU A 170 -13.01 -1.29 15.80
CA GLU A 170 -11.73 -0.72 15.38
C GLU A 170 -10.59 -1.73 15.52
N MET A 171 -10.26 -2.39 14.41
CA MET A 171 -9.06 -3.23 14.30
C MET A 171 -7.79 -2.39 14.19
N ARG A 172 -6.81 -2.69 15.06
CA ARG A 172 -5.49 -2.06 15.09
C ARG A 172 -4.39 -3.13 15.08
N VAL A 173 -3.35 -2.88 14.29
CA VAL A 173 -2.08 -3.60 14.41
C VAL A 173 -1.25 -2.80 15.39
N VAL A 174 -1.16 -3.26 16.64
CA VAL A 174 -0.62 -2.42 17.72
C VAL A 174 0.88 -2.60 17.85
N LYS A 175 1.41 -3.79 17.55
CA LYS A 175 2.83 -4.12 17.70
C LYS A 175 3.30 -5.08 16.61
N THR A 176 4.37 -4.71 15.92
CA THR A 176 5.15 -5.57 15.04
C THR A 176 6.60 -5.58 15.52
N LYS A 177 6.91 -6.33 16.60
CA LYS A 177 8.30 -6.37 17.09
C LYS A 177 9.10 -7.48 16.41
N LYS A 178 10.33 -7.18 15.98
CA LYS A 178 11.29 -8.20 15.57
C LYS A 178 11.99 -8.76 16.80
N ALA A 179 11.93 -10.07 17.00
CA ALA A 179 12.54 -10.77 18.12
C ALA A 179 13.40 -11.94 17.65
N ARG A 180 14.28 -12.44 18.52
CA ARG A 180 15.14 -13.60 18.26
C ARG A 180 14.75 -14.75 19.16
N SER A 181 14.76 -15.96 18.60
CA SER A 181 14.65 -17.22 19.32
C SER A 181 15.80 -18.15 18.93
N SER A 182 15.90 -19.30 19.60
CA SER A 182 16.82 -20.37 19.22
C SER A 182 16.61 -20.90 17.79
N GLY A 183 15.41 -20.74 17.22
CA GLY A 183 15.05 -21.14 15.86
C GLY A 183 15.24 -20.06 14.79
N GLY A 184 15.78 -18.90 15.14
CA GLY A 184 15.95 -17.75 14.24
C GLY A 184 15.14 -16.53 14.66
N SER A 185 15.18 -15.50 13.82
CA SER A 185 14.43 -14.25 13.99
C SER A 185 12.95 -14.45 13.63
N TYR A 186 12.05 -13.77 14.33
CA TYR A 186 10.61 -13.76 14.04
C TYR A 186 9.98 -12.38 14.30
N TRP A 187 8.85 -12.13 13.67
CA TRP A 187 7.99 -10.97 13.88
C TRP A 187 6.84 -11.35 14.81
N GLU A 188 6.62 -10.57 15.85
CA GLU A 188 5.42 -10.66 16.67
C GLU A 188 4.41 -9.65 16.16
N VAL A 189 3.27 -10.12 15.63
CA VAL A 189 2.18 -9.29 15.09
C VAL A 189 1.00 -9.38 16.05
N ASP A 190 0.65 -8.25 16.66
CA ASP A 190 -0.51 -8.11 17.54
C ASP A 190 -1.70 -7.53 16.78
N CYS A 191 -2.69 -8.38 16.50
CA CYS A 191 -4.02 -7.99 16.09
C CYS A 191 -4.85 -7.65 17.31
N SER A 192 -5.09 -6.36 17.53
CA SER A 192 -6.03 -5.90 18.54
C SER A 192 -7.31 -5.46 17.87
N VAL A 193 -8.44 -5.81 18.47
CA VAL A 193 -9.71 -5.14 18.23
C VAL A 193 -10.12 -4.41 19.51
N ASN A 194 -10.89 -3.35 19.37
CA ASN A 194 -11.50 -2.70 20.51
C ASN A 194 -12.49 -3.65 21.23
N ASP A 195 -12.72 -3.37 22.53
CA ASP A 195 -13.52 -4.19 23.44
C ASP A 195 -15.01 -4.13 23.08
N VAL A 196 -15.39 -4.96 22.11
CA VAL A 196 -16.76 -5.15 21.63
C VAL A 196 -17.18 -6.57 21.96
N GLU A 197 -18.36 -6.84 22.51
CA GLU A 197 -18.75 -8.24 22.73
C GLU A 197 -19.10 -8.98 21.42
N GLY A 198 -18.78 -10.27 21.32
CA GLY A 198 -19.24 -11.14 20.23
C GLY A 198 -18.40 -11.15 18.94
N HIS A 199 -17.13 -10.71 19.01
CA HIS A 199 -16.18 -10.82 17.89
C HIS A 199 -15.39 -12.12 17.90
N VAL A 200 -14.94 -12.52 16.71
CA VAL A 200 -13.96 -13.56 16.45
C VAL A 200 -12.84 -12.95 15.63
N ILE A 201 -11.61 -13.02 16.15
CA ILE A 201 -10.41 -12.63 15.41
C ILE A 201 -9.83 -13.92 14.79
N GLU A 202 -9.48 -13.87 13.51
CA GLU A 202 -8.85 -14.97 12.78
C GLU A 202 -7.74 -14.42 11.89
N MET A 203 -6.54 -14.99 11.98
CA MET A 203 -5.44 -14.58 11.10
C MET A 203 -5.41 -15.47 9.86
N LYS A 204 -5.26 -14.88 8.68
CA LYS A 204 -5.25 -15.62 7.41
C LYS A 204 -4.02 -15.27 6.58
N LEU A 205 -3.35 -16.29 6.05
CA LEU A 205 -2.35 -16.15 5.00
C LEU A 205 -2.93 -16.74 3.70
N ASP A 206 -2.98 -15.95 2.64
CA ASP A 206 -3.55 -16.35 1.34
C ASP A 206 -4.97 -16.95 1.47
N GLY A 207 -5.76 -16.38 2.38
CA GLY A 207 -7.12 -16.82 2.70
C GLY A 207 -7.24 -18.11 3.52
N ARG A 208 -6.14 -18.67 4.01
CA ARG A 208 -6.12 -19.85 4.89
C ARG A 208 -5.90 -19.46 6.35
N PRO A 209 -6.64 -20.03 7.32
CA PRO A 209 -6.40 -19.79 8.73
C PRO A 209 -4.97 -20.14 9.14
N LEU A 210 -4.35 -19.24 9.90
CA LEU A 210 -3.10 -19.49 10.61
C LEU A 210 -3.42 -20.00 12.01
N HIS A 211 -2.62 -20.94 12.51
CA HIS A 211 -2.63 -21.27 13.93
C HIS A 211 -2.05 -20.08 14.70
N SER A 212 -2.88 -19.38 15.45
CA SER A 212 -2.49 -18.22 16.25
C SER A 212 -2.75 -18.43 17.73
N HIS A 213 -1.93 -17.81 18.58
CA HIS A 213 -2.16 -17.80 20.02
C HIS A 213 -3.08 -16.62 20.36
N SER A 214 -4.33 -16.92 20.73
CA SER A 214 -5.22 -15.94 21.38
C SER A 214 -4.73 -15.75 22.82
N LEU A 215 -4.44 -14.49 23.17
CA LEU A 215 -4.08 -14.13 24.55
C LEU A 215 -5.34 -13.88 25.39
N ASP A 216 -6.34 -13.27 24.77
CA ASP A 216 -7.68 -13.08 25.30
C ASP A 216 -8.68 -12.91 24.14
N ARG A 217 -9.89 -12.42 24.42
CA ARG A 217 -10.92 -12.23 23.37
C ARG A 217 -10.53 -11.11 22.40
N HIS A 218 -9.79 -10.09 22.84
CA HIS A 218 -9.53 -8.84 22.13
C HIS A 218 -8.22 -8.82 21.35
N HIS A 219 -7.31 -9.76 21.66
CA HIS A 219 -5.98 -9.82 21.09
C HIS A 219 -5.60 -11.21 20.56
N ILE A 220 -5.09 -11.24 19.34
CA ILE A 220 -4.38 -12.38 18.78
C ILE A 220 -2.94 -11.97 18.46
N ILE A 221 -1.98 -12.74 18.97
CA ILE A 221 -0.58 -12.58 18.64
C ILE A 221 -0.09 -13.72 17.76
N LEU A 222 0.56 -13.36 16.65
CA LEU A 222 1.29 -14.29 15.79
C LEU A 222 2.79 -14.08 15.85
N HIS A 223 3.52 -15.19 15.80
CA HIS A 223 4.97 -15.23 15.65
C HIS A 223 5.34 -15.72 14.25
N ILE A 224 5.84 -14.84 13.40
CA ILE A 224 6.18 -15.10 11.99
C ILE A 224 7.71 -15.17 11.85
N PHE A 225 8.26 -16.37 11.69
CA PHE A 225 9.71 -16.54 11.51
C PHE A 225 10.20 -15.98 10.17
N ASP A 226 11.41 -15.40 10.11
CA ASP A 226 11.98 -14.79 8.89
C ASP A 226 12.00 -15.76 7.69
N ASN A 227 12.19 -17.06 7.93
CA ASN A 227 12.14 -18.10 6.89
C ASN A 227 10.74 -18.33 6.30
N PHE A 228 9.71 -17.76 6.94
CA PHE A 228 8.30 -17.84 6.57
C PHE A 228 7.71 -16.48 6.21
N VAL A 229 8.49 -15.40 6.16
CA VAL A 229 8.00 -14.08 5.72
C VAL A 229 7.79 -14.16 4.20
N PRO A 230 6.54 -14.28 3.70
CA PRO A 230 6.29 -14.32 2.29
C PRO A 230 6.55 -12.91 1.72
N HIS A 231 6.84 -12.87 0.43
CA HIS A 231 6.75 -11.65 -0.39
C HIS A 231 5.30 -11.16 -0.57
N HIS A 232 4.35 -11.63 0.26
CA HIS A 232 2.90 -11.45 0.12
C HIS A 232 2.32 -10.78 1.38
N PRO A 233 1.22 -10.03 1.26
CA PRO A 233 0.50 -9.48 2.39
C PRO A 233 -0.06 -10.55 3.32
N TRP A 234 0.33 -10.48 4.59
CA TRP A 234 -0.47 -11.03 5.68
C TRP A 234 -1.80 -10.31 5.73
N ILE A 235 -2.84 -11.00 6.19
CA ILE A 235 -4.13 -10.40 6.49
C ILE A 235 -4.50 -10.86 7.88
N CYS A 236 -4.83 -9.92 8.73
CA CYS A 236 -5.63 -10.26 9.89
C CYS A 236 -7.01 -9.70 9.75
N TYR A 237 -7.94 -10.50 10.22
CA TYR A 237 -9.34 -10.46 9.90
C TYR A 237 -10.05 -10.63 11.23
N ALA A 238 -10.96 -9.73 11.57
CA ALA A 238 -11.87 -9.95 12.68
C ALA A 238 -13.29 -9.78 12.15
N GLU A 239 -14.18 -10.65 12.61
CA GLU A 239 -15.58 -10.69 12.25
C GLU A 239 -16.42 -10.66 13.54
N ILE A 240 -17.47 -9.84 13.60
CA ILE A 240 -18.48 -9.91 14.67
C ILE A 240 -19.64 -10.80 14.21
N GLU A 241 -20.10 -11.72 15.07
CA GLU A 241 -21.33 -12.48 14.83
C GLU A 241 -22.49 -11.52 14.56
N GLY A 242 -22.98 -11.49 13.31
CA GLY A 242 -24.14 -10.69 12.93
C GLY A 242 -23.81 -9.40 12.18
N ALA A 243 -22.63 -8.80 12.39
CA ALA A 243 -22.21 -7.57 11.71
C ALA A 243 -20.85 -7.77 11.03
N PRO A 244 -20.81 -7.78 9.69
CA PRO A 244 -19.63 -8.27 8.99
C PRO A 244 -18.60 -7.15 8.88
N ASP A 245 -17.70 -7.01 9.85
CA ASP A 245 -16.43 -6.30 9.64
C ASP A 245 -15.36 -7.30 9.17
N ALA A 246 -14.43 -6.81 8.36
CA ALA A 246 -13.20 -7.47 7.97
C ALA A 246 -12.22 -6.35 7.59
N LYS A 247 -11.11 -6.22 8.31
CA LYS A 247 -10.07 -5.24 7.97
C LYS A 247 -8.75 -5.93 7.71
N ALA A 248 -8.48 -6.27 6.45
CA ALA A 248 -7.15 -6.72 6.08
C ALA A 248 -6.14 -5.61 6.31
N PHE A 249 -5.02 -6.01 6.86
CA PHE A 249 -3.86 -5.15 6.98
C PHE A 249 -2.65 -5.92 6.49
N HIS A 250 -1.82 -5.24 5.71
CA HIS A 250 -0.50 -5.74 5.38
C HIS A 250 0.38 -5.63 6.63
N VAL A 251 1.11 -6.69 6.98
CA VAL A 251 2.28 -6.57 7.84
C VAL A 251 3.47 -6.42 6.89
N PRO A 252 3.88 -5.20 6.55
CA PRO A 252 5.10 -5.03 5.81
C PRO A 252 6.28 -5.51 6.64
N SER A 253 7.16 -6.27 6.01
CA SER A 253 8.46 -6.64 6.56
C SER A 253 9.37 -5.41 6.78
N SER A 254 9.04 -4.28 6.15
CA SER A 254 9.80 -3.04 6.12
C SER A 254 8.98 -1.95 5.40
N CYS A 255 9.14 -0.68 5.74
CA CYS A 255 8.77 0.39 4.81
C CYS A 255 9.50 0.19 3.48
N PRO A 256 8.79 0.34 2.34
CA PRO A 256 9.38 0.13 1.04
C PRO A 256 10.49 1.14 0.77
N GLU A 257 11.41 0.79 -0.13
CA GLU A 257 12.31 1.79 -0.70
C GLU A 257 11.45 2.89 -1.34
N GLU A 258 11.79 4.16 -1.15
CA GLU A 258 11.02 5.26 -1.72
C GLU A 258 11.97 6.34 -2.23
N VAL A 259 11.69 6.91 -3.40
CA VAL A 259 12.39 8.07 -3.89
C VAL A 259 11.46 9.30 -3.87
N ILE A 260 11.88 10.35 -3.16
CA ILE A 260 11.19 11.64 -3.15
C ILE A 260 11.96 12.61 -4.04
N ARG A 261 11.27 13.22 -5.02
CA ARG A 261 11.83 14.29 -5.86
C ARG A 261 11.29 15.65 -5.47
N ASN A 262 12.17 16.63 -5.31
CA ASN A 262 11.81 18.03 -5.09
C ASN A 262 12.73 18.96 -5.92
N GLY A 263 12.15 19.76 -6.82
CA GLY A 263 12.88 20.78 -7.58
C GLY A 263 14.07 20.28 -8.41
N GLY A 264 13.99 19.06 -8.98
CA GLY A 264 15.07 18.45 -9.76
C GLY A 264 16.10 17.66 -8.95
N ARG A 265 15.91 17.51 -7.63
CA ARG A 265 16.76 16.71 -6.74
C ARG A 265 16.03 15.44 -6.30
N GLU A 266 16.79 14.37 -6.10
CA GLU A 266 16.30 13.03 -5.78
C GLU A 266 16.80 12.61 -4.38
N VAL A 267 15.89 12.24 -3.47
CA VAL A 267 16.20 11.67 -2.15
C VAL A 267 15.70 10.23 -2.12
N ARG A 268 16.62 9.27 -1.96
CA ARG A 268 16.30 7.84 -1.89
C ARG A 268 16.28 7.38 -0.44
N PHE A 269 15.19 6.74 -0.04
CA PHE A 269 14.99 6.10 1.25
C PHE A 269 15.13 4.60 1.06
N PRO A 270 16.09 3.93 1.72
CA PRO A 270 16.24 2.49 1.61
C PRO A 270 15.03 1.79 2.23
N GLY A 271 14.76 0.55 1.80
CA GLY A 271 13.83 -0.31 2.51
C GLY A 271 14.23 -0.42 3.98
N THR A 272 13.33 -0.05 4.89
CA THR A 272 13.67 0.19 6.29
C THR A 272 12.75 -0.61 7.19
N PRO A 273 13.26 -1.34 8.21
CA PRO A 273 12.41 -2.10 9.12
C PRO A 273 11.32 -1.24 9.79
N PRO A 274 10.19 -1.83 10.19
CA PRO A 274 9.18 -1.14 11.00
C PRO A 274 9.77 -0.62 12.31
N ASP A 275 9.14 0.39 12.89
CA ASP A 275 9.54 1.05 14.14
C ASP A 275 10.96 1.62 14.11
N THR A 276 11.44 1.99 12.92
CA THR A 276 12.75 2.60 12.71
C THR A 276 12.60 4.07 12.36
N ILE A 277 13.37 4.94 13.03
CA ILE A 277 13.51 6.34 12.62
C ILE A 277 14.76 6.47 11.77
N LEU A 278 14.59 6.94 10.53
CA LEU A 278 15.70 7.42 9.71
C LEU A 278 15.99 8.88 10.07
N GLU A 279 17.20 9.15 10.53
CA GLU A 279 17.70 10.52 10.67
C GLU A 279 18.34 10.98 9.36
N ILE A 280 17.67 11.91 8.67
CA ILE A 280 18.16 12.47 7.42
C ILE A 280 19.02 13.68 7.75
N ARG A 281 20.33 13.56 7.61
CA ARG A 281 21.25 14.69 7.77
C ARG A 281 21.39 15.44 6.45
N CYS A 282 21.00 16.70 6.46
CA CYS A 282 21.18 17.60 5.31
C CYS A 282 22.68 17.99 5.19
N PRO A 283 23.36 17.72 4.06
CA PRO A 283 24.74 18.13 3.80
C PRO A 283 24.92 19.62 3.97
N ASN A 284 26.09 20.00 4.49
CA ASN A 284 26.46 21.39 4.76
C ASN A 284 25.51 22.12 5.73
N SER A 285 24.72 21.39 6.53
CA SER A 285 23.86 21.96 7.57
C SER A 285 23.85 21.10 8.84
N SER A 286 23.42 21.70 9.94
CA SER A 286 23.17 21.00 11.20
C SER A 286 21.77 20.38 11.28
N ILE A 287 20.98 20.44 10.20
CA ILE A 287 19.58 20.00 10.19
C ILE A 287 19.53 18.48 10.08
N ILE A 288 18.80 17.87 11.01
CA ILE A 288 18.46 16.44 11.02
C ILE A 288 16.94 16.35 10.94
N LEU A 289 16.43 15.71 9.90
CA LEU A 289 15.00 15.47 9.72
C LEU A 289 14.69 14.01 10.08
N PRO A 290 13.89 13.74 11.12
CA PRO A 290 13.47 12.39 11.42
C PRO A 290 12.41 11.95 10.41
N ARG A 291 12.53 10.72 9.95
CA ARG A 291 11.50 10.04 9.17
C ARG A 291 11.25 8.67 9.77
N GLU A 292 10.11 8.55 10.41
CA GLU A 292 9.65 7.31 11.02
C GLU A 292 9.10 6.35 9.96
N CYS A 293 9.57 5.11 10.00
CA CYS A 293 8.87 3.97 9.47
C CYS A 293 7.98 3.40 10.57
N SER A 294 6.65 3.50 10.42
CA SER A 294 5.72 2.94 11.41
C SER A 294 5.86 1.42 11.52
N SER A 295 5.39 0.84 12.64
CA SER A 295 5.16 -0.60 12.81
C SER A 295 4.41 -1.24 11.63
N THR A 296 3.50 -0.49 11.02
CA THR A 296 2.75 -0.92 9.83
C THR A 296 3.46 -0.65 8.51
N GLY A 297 4.78 -0.41 8.52
CA GLY A 297 5.65 -0.15 7.35
C GLY A 297 5.11 0.90 6.39
N VAL A 298 4.47 1.93 6.95
CA VAL A 298 4.12 3.17 6.28
C VAL A 298 5.12 4.24 6.71
N TRP A 299 5.70 4.93 5.72
CA TRP A 299 6.54 6.08 5.97
C TRP A 299 5.73 7.26 6.49
N SER A 300 6.22 7.89 7.56
CA SER A 300 5.81 9.25 7.94
C SER A 300 6.19 10.26 6.85
N GLY A 301 5.42 11.35 6.79
CA GLY A 301 5.73 12.47 5.93
C GLY A 301 7.00 13.17 6.40
N VAL A 302 7.85 13.57 5.46
CA VAL A 302 9.06 14.35 5.74
C VAL A 302 9.06 15.63 4.89
N ASP A 303 9.27 16.77 5.54
CA ASP A 303 9.42 18.05 4.86
C ASP A 303 10.89 18.29 4.52
N ILE A 304 11.28 17.90 3.30
CA ILE A 304 12.64 18.05 2.79
C ILE A 304 12.92 19.43 2.19
N SER A 305 12.00 20.41 2.31
CA SER A 305 12.21 21.77 1.76
C SER A 305 13.43 22.48 2.37
N PHE A 306 13.83 22.10 3.58
CA PHE A 306 14.98 22.65 4.30
C PHE A 306 16.33 21.97 3.99
N CYS A 307 16.35 20.99 3.08
CA CYS A 307 17.49 20.09 2.85
C CYS A 307 18.08 20.31 1.44
N PRO A 308 19.06 21.23 1.27
CA PRO A 308 19.49 21.69 -0.05
C PRO A 308 20.36 20.69 -0.82
N GLU A 309 20.93 19.68 -0.18
CA GLU A 309 21.60 18.54 -0.82
C GLU A 309 21.19 17.30 0.00
N VAL A 310 21.20 16.08 -0.54
CA VAL A 310 21.18 14.83 0.25
C VAL A 310 21.93 13.83 -0.62
N SER A 311 23.22 13.62 -0.36
CA SER A 311 24.00 12.61 -1.07
C SER A 311 24.00 11.31 -0.26
N PHE A 312 23.51 10.23 -0.87
CA PHE A 312 23.70 8.89 -0.33
C PHE A 312 25.16 8.41 -0.57
N PRO A 313 25.71 7.55 0.30
CA PRO A 313 25.09 7.07 1.52
C PRO A 313 25.19 8.15 2.59
N CYS A 314 24.09 8.42 3.32
CA CYS A 314 24.33 8.66 4.75
C CYS A 314 25.10 7.42 5.17
N GLU A 315 26.37 7.56 5.53
CA GLU A 315 27.09 6.49 6.23
C GLU A 315 26.22 6.14 7.41
N SER A 316 25.40 5.13 7.21
CA SER A 316 24.59 4.60 8.24
C SER A 316 25.58 3.88 9.14
N LYS A 317 26.10 4.59 10.13
CA LYS A 317 25.69 4.14 11.45
C LYS A 317 24.18 4.23 11.43
N VAL A 318 23.53 3.15 10.95
CA VAL A 318 22.17 2.86 11.38
C VAL A 318 22.37 2.69 12.87
N ASN A 319 22.30 3.79 13.63
CA ASN A 319 21.87 3.62 14.99
C ASN A 319 20.42 3.24 14.79
N GLU A 320 20.19 1.93 14.66
CA GLU A 320 18.90 1.28 14.83
C GLU A 320 18.46 1.63 16.25
N THR A 321 18.03 2.87 16.42
CA THR A 321 17.63 3.40 17.71
C THR A 321 16.15 3.12 17.71
N ASN A 322 15.76 2.12 18.49
CA ASN A 322 14.35 1.83 18.77
C ASN A 322 13.67 3.15 19.16
N ILE A 323 12.42 3.37 18.73
CA ILE A 323 11.62 4.56 19.07
C ILE A 323 11.67 4.86 20.58
N ASP A 324 11.69 3.82 21.43
CA ASP A 324 11.80 3.92 22.89
C ASP A 324 13.14 4.46 23.37
N GLU A 325 14.21 4.28 22.59
CA GLU A 325 15.56 4.74 22.88
C GLU A 325 15.79 6.15 22.32
N TYR A 326 15.23 6.48 21.15
CA TYR A 326 15.21 7.84 20.63
C TYR A 326 14.49 8.81 21.57
N LEU A 327 13.28 8.43 22.04
CA LEU A 327 12.48 9.26 22.96
C LEU A 327 13.13 9.44 24.34
N ARG A 328 13.96 8.49 24.80
CA ARG A 328 14.72 8.64 26.05
C ARG A 328 15.89 9.61 25.91
N ASN A 329 16.53 9.63 24.75
CA ASN A 329 17.69 10.49 24.47
C ASN A 329 17.29 11.92 24.04
N ALA A 330 16.02 12.15 23.72
CA ALA A 330 15.47 13.46 23.36
C ALA A 330 15.05 14.33 24.57
N ASN A 331 15.18 13.82 25.81
CA ASN A 331 14.88 14.55 27.05
C ASN A 331 16.11 15.15 27.72
#